data_AF-A0A357A4L2-F1
#
_entry.id   AF-A0A357A4L2-F1
#
_cell.length_a   1.000
_cell.length_b   1.000
_cell.length_c   1.000
_cell.angle_alpha   90.00
_cell.angle_beta   90.00
_cell.angle_gamma   90.00
#
_symmetry.space_group_name_H-M   'P 1'
#
loop_
_entity.id
_entity.type
_entity.pdbx_description
1 polymer ?
#
loop_
_entity_poly.entity_id
_entity_poly.type
_entity_poly.pdbx_seq_one_letter_code
_entity_poly.pdbx_strand_id
1 'polypeptide(L)'
;MVLAIPGVKGLSQLQHFHIPVIILSPQNIQGVYHDIQIVGRATGRTRQANQVVAHLQAQFARLQQLVHKEVRHKPTVFLDLGQL
;
A
#
# COMPACT_ATOMS: atom_id res chain seq x y z
N MET A 1 -4.41 -17.14 -9.15
CA MET A 1 -4.61 -16.16 -8.06
C MET A 1 -4.75 -14.79 -8.68
N VAL A 2 -5.72 -13.99 -8.21
CA VAL A 2 -5.97 -12.64 -8.69
C VAL A 2 -5.74 -11.64 -7.55
N LEU A 3 -5.07 -10.54 -7.86
CA LEU A 3 -4.90 -9.40 -6.96
C LEU A 3 -5.86 -8.29 -7.43
N ALA A 4 -6.62 -7.71 -6.51
CA ALA A 4 -7.59 -6.68 -6.85
C ALA A 4 -7.61 -5.53 -5.83
N ILE A 5 -8.14 -4.40 -6.29
CA ILE A 5 -8.52 -3.26 -5.45
C ILE A 5 -10.04 -3.25 -5.25
N PRO A 6 -10.58 -2.57 -4.22
CA PRO A 6 -12.02 -2.41 -4.04
C PRO A 6 -12.71 -1.83 -5.28
N GLY A 7 -13.97 -2.21 -5.48
CA GLY A 7 -14.79 -1.68 -6.57
C GLY A 7 -14.66 -2.42 -7.92
N VAL A 8 -13.70 -3.34 -8.05
CA VAL A 8 -13.62 -4.22 -9.23
C VAL A 8 -14.85 -5.15 -9.27
N LYS A 9 -15.67 -5.01 -10.31
CA LYS A 9 -16.84 -5.87 -10.55
C LYS A 9 -16.41 -7.24 -11.08
N GLY A 10 -17.23 -8.26 -10.86
CA GLY A 10 -17.03 -9.61 -11.42
C GLY A 10 -16.09 -10.52 -10.61
N LEU A 11 -15.54 -10.07 -9.48
CA LEU A 11 -14.67 -10.90 -8.63
C LEU A 11 -15.39 -12.11 -8.00
N SER A 12 -16.71 -12.02 -7.78
CA SER A 12 -17.52 -13.12 -7.24
C SER A 12 -17.55 -14.34 -8.17
N GLN A 13 -17.51 -14.13 -9.49
CA GLN A 13 -17.48 -15.24 -10.46
C GLN A 13 -16.18 -16.04 -10.38
N LEU A 14 -15.06 -15.39 -10.04
CA LEU A 14 -13.76 -16.06 -9.87
C LEU A 14 -13.76 -17.03 -8.67
N GLN A 15 -14.56 -16.74 -7.64
CA GLN A 15 -14.72 -17.64 -6.50
C GLN A 15 -15.41 -18.95 -6.92
N HIS A 16 -16.38 -18.91 -7.84
CA HIS A 16 -17.04 -20.12 -8.35
C HIS A 16 -16.06 -21.06 -9.07
N PHE A 17 -15.03 -20.51 -9.72
CA PHE A 17 -13.96 -21.29 -10.36
C PHE A 17 -12.82 -21.68 -9.40
N HIS A 18 -13.00 -21.49 -8.08
CA HIS A 18 -11.99 -21.79 -7.06
C HIS A 18 -10.66 -21.05 -7.31
N ILE A 19 -10.72 -19.90 -8.00
CA ILE A 19 -9.55 -19.06 -8.24
C ILE A 19 -9.38 -18.17 -6.99
N PRO A 20 -8.27 -18.26 -6.26
CA PRO A 20 -8.06 -17.44 -5.07
C PRO A 20 -7.92 -15.97 -5.44
N VAL A 21 -8.64 -15.11 -4.71
CA VAL A 21 -8.64 -13.65 -4.89
C VAL A 21 -8.17 -12.98 -3.60
N ILE A 22 -7.24 -12.04 -3.72
CA ILE A 22 -6.80 -11.16 -2.64
C ILE A 22 -7.20 -9.73 -2.99
N ILE A 23 -8.00 -9.10 -2.13
CA ILE A 23 -8.40 -7.70 -2.26
C ILE A 23 -7.57 -6.87 -1.28
N LEU A 24 -6.87 -5.87 -1.79
CA LEU A 24 -5.99 -4.98 -1.02
C LEU A 24 -6.58 -3.58 -0.98
N SER A 25 -6.75 -3.02 0.23
CA SER A 25 -7.37 -1.70 0.44
C SER A 25 -6.68 -0.95 1.58
N PRO A 26 -5.42 -0.52 1.39
CA PRO A 26 -4.69 0.15 2.44
C PRO A 26 -5.24 1.57 2.62
N GLN A 27 -5.49 1.95 3.88
CA GLN A 27 -5.98 3.29 4.24
C GLN A 27 -4.84 4.26 4.60
N ASN A 28 -3.63 3.74 4.74
CA ASN A 28 -2.45 4.48 5.15
C ASN A 28 -1.18 3.73 4.73
N ILE A 29 -0.03 4.36 4.92
CA ILE A 29 1.26 3.82 4.50
C ILE A 29 1.63 2.52 5.23
N GLN A 30 1.21 2.35 6.49
CA GLN A 30 1.40 1.10 7.23
C GLN A 30 0.58 -0.05 6.60
N GLY A 31 -0.63 0.25 6.15
CA GLY A 31 -1.46 -0.67 5.36
C GLY A 31 -0.77 -1.07 4.06
N VAL A 32 -0.16 -0.12 3.35
CA VAL A 32 0.62 -0.43 2.13
C VAL A 32 1.77 -1.40 2.44
N TYR A 33 2.50 -1.19 3.54
CA TYR A 33 3.57 -2.11 3.94
C TYR A 33 3.05 -3.51 4.24
N HIS A 34 1.92 -3.60 4.95
CA HIS A 34 1.27 -4.87 5.26
C HIS A 34 0.83 -5.61 3.99
N ASP A 35 0.23 -4.89 3.04
CA ASP A 35 -0.25 -5.44 1.78
C ASP A 35 0.89 -5.96 0.90
N ILE A 36 2.02 -5.25 0.86
CA ILE A 36 3.25 -5.73 0.20
C ILE A 36 3.71 -7.07 0.81
N GLN A 37 3.63 -7.22 2.12
CA GLN A 37 3.97 -8.47 2.79
C GLN A 37 2.97 -9.59 2.49
N ILE A 38 1.66 -9.29 2.39
CA ILE A 38 0.64 -10.25 1.94
C ILE A 38 1.00 -10.76 0.55
N VAL A 39 1.29 -9.87 -0.40
CA VAL A 39 1.68 -10.23 -1.78
C VAL A 39 2.96 -11.06 -1.78
N GLY A 40 3.95 -10.68 -0.97
CA GLY A 40 5.18 -11.43 -0.79
C GLY A 40 4.93 -12.87 -0.35
N ARG A 41 4.10 -13.08 0.68
CA ARG A 41 3.73 -14.42 1.15
C ARG A 41 2.96 -15.20 0.07
N ALA A 42 1.96 -14.58 -0.54
CA ALA A 42 1.09 -15.20 -1.53
C ALA A 42 1.82 -15.63 -2.81
N THR A 43 2.95 -14.98 -3.13
CA THR A 43 3.75 -15.26 -4.34
C THR A 43 5.07 -15.97 -4.04
N GLY A 44 5.34 -16.37 -2.79
CA GLY A 44 6.59 -17.00 -2.38
C GLY A 44 7.82 -16.07 -2.37
N ARG A 45 7.60 -14.75 -2.42
CA ARG A 45 8.61 -13.67 -2.54
C ARG A 45 8.82 -12.90 -1.25
N THR A 46 8.66 -13.53 -0.09
CA THR A 46 8.72 -12.87 1.23
C THR A 46 9.98 -12.05 1.46
N ARG A 47 11.16 -12.53 1.04
CA ARG A 47 12.42 -11.77 1.19
C ARG A 47 12.41 -10.46 0.41
N GLN A 48 11.95 -10.49 -0.84
CA GLN A 48 11.87 -9.31 -1.70
C GLN A 48 10.84 -8.32 -1.15
N ALA A 49 9.68 -8.81 -0.70
CA ALA A 49 8.68 -7.97 -0.05
C ALA A 49 9.22 -7.26 1.19
N ASN A 50 9.97 -7.96 2.05
CA ASN A 50 10.60 -7.36 3.22
C ASN A 50 11.65 -6.31 2.85
N GLN A 51 12.45 -6.56 1.79
CA GLN A 51 13.41 -5.58 1.29
C GLN A 51 12.72 -4.30 0.79
N VAL A 52 11.61 -4.44 0.06
CA VAL A 52 10.81 -3.30 -0.41
C VAL A 52 10.26 -2.51 0.77
N VAL A 53 9.66 -3.18 1.76
CA VAL A 53 9.12 -2.52 2.96
C VAL A 53 10.21 -1.78 3.73
N ALA A 54 11.36 -2.41 3.97
CA ALA A 54 12.48 -1.79 4.67
C ALA A 54 12.99 -0.54 3.92
N HIS A 55 13.07 -0.62 2.59
CA HIS A 55 13.46 0.51 1.76
C HIS A 55 12.48 1.68 1.88
N LEU A 56 11.17 1.41 1.78
CA LEU A 56 10.14 2.43 1.89
C LEU A 56 10.10 3.06 3.29
N GLN A 57 10.28 2.27 4.35
CA GLN A 57 10.37 2.76 5.73
C GLN A 57 11.57 3.69 5.91
N ALA A 58 12.73 3.33 5.35
CA ALA A 58 13.92 4.17 5.42
C ALA A 58 13.74 5.50 4.67
N GLN A 59 13.11 5.48 3.49
CA GLN A 59 12.77 6.70 2.74
C GLN A 59 11.81 7.59 3.54
N PHE A 60 10.76 7.02 4.12
CA PHE A 60 9.78 7.76 4.91
C PHE A 60 10.41 8.37 6.16
N ALA A 61 11.25 7.62 6.88
CA ALA A 61 11.99 8.13 8.04
C ALA A 61 12.90 9.31 7.67
N ARG A 62 13.61 9.21 6.53
CA ARG A 62 14.43 10.32 6.02
C ARG A 62 13.60 11.56 5.71
N LEU A 63 12.45 11.40 5.06
CA LEU A 63 11.54 12.51 4.79
C LEU A 63 11.01 13.15 6.07
N GLN A 64 10.59 12.34 7.05
CA GLN A 64 10.15 12.84 8.35
C GLN A 64 11.23 13.66 9.04
N GLN A 65 12.49 13.19 9.04
CA GLN A 65 13.62 13.92 9.61
C GLN A 65 13.87 15.25 8.90
N LEU A 66 13.84 15.27 7.57
CA LEU A 66 14.00 16.50 6.78
C LEU A 66 12.90 17.51 7.10
N VAL A 67 11.64 17.06 7.12
CA VAL A 67 10.51 17.93 7.49
C VAL A 67 10.69 18.46 8.91
N HIS A 68 11.06 17.62 9.87
CA HIS A 68 11.24 18.04 11.26
C HIS A 68 12.38 19.06 11.44
N LYS A 69 13.45 18.93 10.66
CA LYS A 69 14.64 19.78 10.74
C LYS A 69 14.48 21.11 9.99
N GLU A 70 13.91 21.06 8.80
CA GLU A 70 13.94 22.19 7.85
C GLU A 70 12.63 23.00 7.88
N VAL A 71 11.50 22.38 8.25
CA VAL A 71 10.18 23.05 8.22
C VAL A 71 9.90 23.70 9.58
N ARG A 72 10.12 25.02 9.64
CA ARG A 72 9.80 25.81 10.84
C ARG A 72 8.31 26.12 10.99
N HIS A 73 7.58 26.20 9.88
CA HIS A 73 6.16 26.53 9.84
C HIS A 73 5.46 25.55 8.90
N LYS A 74 4.40 24.88 9.39
CA LYS A 74 3.62 23.94 8.59
C LYS A 74 2.61 24.72 7.75
N PRO A 75 2.74 24.76 6.41
CA PRO A 75 1.78 25.48 5.58
C PRO A 75 0.41 24.80 5.68
N THR A 76 -0.64 25.61 5.69
CA THR A 76 -2.00 25.10 5.51
C THR A 76 -2.20 24.83 4.03
N VAL A 77 -2.64 23.62 3.71
CA VAL A 77 -2.85 23.18 2.33
C VAL A 77 -4.32 22.80 2.13
N PHE A 78 -4.85 23.16 0.98
CA PHE A 78 -6.13 22.64 0.50
C PHE A 78 -5.85 21.43 -0.39
N LEU A 79 -6.41 20.28 -0.03
CA LEU A 79 -6.34 19.07 -0.84
C LEU A 79 -7.60 18.98 -1.68
N ASP A 80 -7.50 19.38 -2.95
CA ASP A 80 -8.56 19.17 -3.93
C ASP A 80 -8.45 17.76 -4.50
N LEU A 81 -9.48 16.95 -4.26
CA LEU A 81 -9.55 15.60 -4.78
C LEU A 81 -10.36 15.55 -6.10
N GLY A 82 -10.91 16.67 -6.58
CA GLY A 82 -11.82 16.69 -7.72
C GLY A 82 -13.13 15.96 -7.44
N GLN A 83 -13.74 15.38 -8.49
CA GLN A 83 -14.89 14.48 -8.36
C GLN A 83 -14.39 13.06 -8.06
N LEU A 84 -14.05 12.77 -6.80
CA LEU A 84 -13.93 11.39 -6.31
C LEU A 84 -15.30 10.84 -5.86
#